data_AF-A0A940RGN4-F1
#
_entry.id   AF-A0A940RGN4-F1
#
_cell.length_a   1.000
_cell.length_b   1.000
_cell.length_c   1.000
_cell.angle_alpha   90.00
_cell.angle_beta   90.00
_cell.angle_gamma   90.00
#
_symmetry.space_group_name_H-M   'P 1'
#
loop_
_entity.id
_entity.type
_entity.pdbx_description
1 polymer ?
#
loop_
_entity_poly.entity_id
_entity_poly.type
_entity_poly.pdbx_seq_one_letter_code
_entity_poly.pdbx_strand_id
1 'polypeptide(L)'
;MKTLAAQTSIAAVLMTLSLAACATTPTPPPLVLTDADAGAVSLVRGQDLEIRLPLNAGTGYAWRLDAEARPLVLGGGSSRVTDAERPGGPVTSVYSYTALARGRTDLAFTLKRPWEPDRPDDRKAVFHVRVR
;
A
#
# COMPACT_ATOMS: atom_id res chain seq x y z
N MET A 1 19.77 10.64 -81.33
CA MET A 1 18.52 10.66 -80.54
C MET A 1 18.17 9.23 -80.15
N LYS A 2 17.76 9.00 -78.89
CA LYS A 2 17.44 7.71 -78.19
C LYS A 2 18.61 7.15 -77.34
N THR A 3 18.84 7.68 -76.14
CA THR A 3 18.28 7.31 -74.80
C THR A 3 18.94 6.09 -74.16
N LEU A 4 19.82 6.32 -73.17
CA LEU A 4 20.27 5.34 -72.19
C LEU A 4 19.13 5.04 -71.20
N ALA A 5 18.85 3.77 -70.97
CA ALA A 5 18.01 3.23 -69.89
C ALA A 5 18.86 2.17 -69.17
N ALA A 6 18.82 1.93 -67.87
CA ALA A 6 18.10 2.51 -66.74
C ALA A 6 18.95 2.13 -65.50
N GLN A 7 19.07 3.04 -64.54
CA GLN A 7 19.77 2.80 -63.28
C GLN A 7 19.01 1.78 -62.43
N THR A 8 19.71 0.74 -61.98
CA THR A 8 19.22 -0.23 -61.00
C THR A 8 19.21 0.40 -59.61
N SER A 9 18.07 0.94 -59.19
CA SER A 9 17.87 1.38 -57.80
C SER A 9 17.67 0.16 -56.91
N ILE A 10 18.71 -0.22 -56.17
CA ILE A 10 18.62 -1.17 -55.06
C ILE A 10 17.80 -0.50 -53.96
N ALA A 11 16.54 -0.90 -53.82
CA ALA A 11 15.67 -0.45 -52.74
C ALA A 11 16.21 -1.03 -51.41
N ALA A 12 16.88 -0.19 -50.64
CA ALA A 12 17.30 -0.49 -49.28
C ALA A 12 16.05 -0.66 -48.39
N VAL A 13 15.73 -1.90 -48.05
CA VAL A 13 14.73 -2.25 -47.05
C VAL A 13 15.29 -1.86 -45.68
N LEU A 14 14.97 -0.64 -45.21
CA LEU A 14 15.19 -0.24 -43.82
C LEU A 14 14.23 -1.03 -42.92
N MET A 15 14.72 -2.14 -42.38
CA MET A 15 14.08 -2.92 -41.33
C MET A 15 14.13 -2.12 -40.02
N THR A 16 13.04 -1.43 -39.71
CA THR A 16 12.86 -0.66 -38.47
C THR A 16 12.66 -1.61 -37.28
N LEU A 17 13.77 -2.01 -36.68
CA LEU A 17 13.81 -2.76 -35.43
C LEU A 17 13.23 -1.88 -34.30
N SER A 18 11.94 -2.05 -34.04
CA SER A 18 11.23 -1.34 -32.98
C SER A 18 11.62 -1.95 -31.64
N LEU A 19 12.58 -1.33 -30.94
CA LEU A 19 12.88 -1.68 -29.55
C LEU A 19 11.64 -1.34 -28.71
N ALA A 20 10.85 -2.35 -28.36
CA ALA A 20 9.82 -2.26 -27.33
C ALA A 20 10.52 -2.01 -25.99
N ALA A 21 10.74 -0.74 -25.65
CA ALA A 21 11.14 -0.34 -24.32
C ALA A 21 9.98 -0.62 -23.36
N CYS A 22 10.06 -1.71 -22.62
CA CYS A 22 9.16 -1.95 -21.49
C CYS A 22 9.32 -0.77 -20.52
N ALA A 23 8.34 0.11 -20.46
CA ALA A 23 8.28 1.16 -19.47
C ALA A 23 7.99 0.52 -18.10
N THR A 24 9.03 0.24 -17.33
CA THR A 24 8.89 -0.15 -15.92
C THR A 24 8.41 1.08 -15.15
N THR A 25 7.11 1.16 -14.87
CA THR A 25 6.58 2.19 -13.95
C THR A 25 7.25 2.04 -12.59
N PRO A 26 7.92 3.07 -12.06
CA PRO A 26 8.52 3.01 -10.74
C PRO A 26 7.46 2.74 -9.68
N THR A 27 7.65 1.71 -8.85
CA THR A 27 6.79 1.46 -7.70
C THR A 27 6.95 2.61 -6.70
N PRO A 28 5.86 3.27 -6.30
CA PRO A 28 5.91 4.30 -5.26
C PRO A 28 6.44 3.72 -3.94
N PRO A 29 7.16 4.50 -3.12
CA PRO A 29 7.59 4.04 -1.82
C PRO A 29 6.37 3.72 -0.92
N PRO A 30 6.50 2.75 0.01
CA PRO A 30 5.46 2.46 0.98
C PRO A 30 5.09 3.70 1.81
N LEU A 31 3.81 3.93 2.03
CA LEU A 31 3.32 4.93 2.97
C LEU A 31 3.25 4.31 4.36
N VAL A 32 3.98 4.87 5.32
CA VAL A 32 3.97 4.43 6.71
C VAL A 32 3.21 5.44 7.55
N LEU A 33 2.18 4.99 8.26
CA LEU A 33 1.32 5.81 9.11
C LEU A 33 1.34 5.32 10.56
N THR A 34 1.13 6.23 11.48
CA THR A 34 0.89 5.97 12.90
C THR A 34 -0.53 6.36 13.27
N ASP A 35 -0.93 6.15 14.53
CA ASP A 35 -2.24 6.60 15.00
C ASP A 35 -2.38 8.14 15.01
N ALA A 36 -1.27 8.88 15.05
CA ALA A 36 -1.26 10.35 14.90
C ALA A 36 -1.68 10.80 13.48
N ASP A 37 -1.59 9.90 12.49
CA ASP A 37 -1.96 10.15 11.10
C ASP A 37 -3.39 9.69 10.78
N ALA A 38 -4.18 9.34 11.81
CA ALA A 38 -5.58 8.98 11.63
C ALA A 38 -6.36 10.09 10.90
N GLY A 39 -7.26 9.69 10.01
CA GLY A 39 -8.01 10.57 9.14
C GLY A 39 -7.82 10.22 7.67
N ALA A 40 -7.78 11.24 6.81
CA ALA A 40 -7.76 11.04 5.36
C ALA A 40 -6.39 10.56 4.84
N VAL A 41 -6.39 9.45 4.12
CA VAL A 41 -5.19 8.84 3.53
C VAL A 41 -5.35 8.74 2.02
N SER A 42 -4.31 9.11 1.27
CA SER A 42 -4.30 9.02 -0.20
C SER A 42 -3.19 8.10 -0.66
N LEU A 43 -3.56 7.12 -1.49
CA LEU A 43 -2.63 6.19 -2.13
C LEU A 43 -2.81 6.23 -3.64
N VAL A 44 -1.79 5.77 -4.36
CA VAL A 44 -1.88 5.43 -5.78
C VAL A 44 -1.89 3.92 -5.95
N ARG A 45 -2.47 3.42 -7.05
CA ARG A 45 -2.49 1.97 -7.33
C ARG A 45 -1.06 1.37 -7.32
N GLY A 46 -0.91 0.24 -6.64
CA GLY A 46 0.36 -0.47 -6.46
C GLY A 46 1.20 0.02 -5.27
N GLN A 47 0.79 1.09 -4.59
CA GLN A 47 1.49 1.59 -3.40
C GLN A 47 1.14 0.74 -2.17
N ASP A 48 2.17 0.39 -1.40
CA ASP A 48 2.00 -0.27 -0.11
C ASP A 48 1.66 0.74 1.00
N LEU A 49 0.87 0.28 1.97
CA LEU A 49 0.49 1.00 3.17
C LEU A 49 0.86 0.17 4.40
N GLU A 50 1.60 0.77 5.32
CA GLU A 50 1.91 0.20 6.62
C GLU A 50 1.32 1.07 7.72
N ILE A 51 0.43 0.51 8.55
CA ILE A 51 -0.11 1.19 9.73
C ILE A 51 0.59 0.62 10.96
N ARG A 52 1.30 1.50 11.67
CA ARG A 52 2.13 1.21 12.85
C ARG A 52 1.50 1.78 14.10
N LEU A 53 0.82 0.93 14.87
CA LEU A 53 0.11 1.34 16.07
C LEU A 53 0.89 0.94 17.34
N PRO A 54 1.23 1.89 18.22
CA PRO A 54 2.05 1.61 19.40
C PRO A 54 1.29 0.77 20.44
N LEU A 55 2.04 -0.05 21.17
CA LEU A 55 1.60 -0.94 22.25
C LEU A 55 2.72 -1.07 23.31
N ASN A 56 2.38 -1.61 24.47
CA ASN A 56 3.35 -2.06 25.47
C ASN A 56 3.17 -3.56 25.70
N ALA A 57 4.27 -4.31 25.63
CA ALA A 57 4.25 -5.77 25.79
C ALA A 57 3.72 -6.15 27.19
N GLY A 58 2.98 -7.27 27.26
CA GLY A 58 2.51 -7.83 28.54
C GLY A 58 1.37 -7.08 29.23
N THR A 59 0.85 -5.99 28.66
CA THR A 59 -0.27 -5.23 29.25
C THR A 59 -1.65 -5.84 29.02
N GLY A 60 -1.75 -6.81 28.11
CA GLY A 60 -3.00 -7.43 27.67
C GLY A 60 -3.77 -6.63 26.60
N TYR A 61 -3.32 -5.42 26.29
CA TYR A 61 -3.92 -4.61 25.24
C TYR A 61 -3.49 -5.08 23.84
N ALA A 62 -4.42 -5.00 22.90
CA ALA A 62 -4.19 -5.21 21.48
C ALA A 62 -5.06 -4.24 20.67
N TRP A 63 -4.63 -3.96 19.44
CA TRP A 63 -5.46 -3.23 18.47
C TRP A 63 -6.41 -4.20 17.77
N ARG A 64 -7.70 -4.06 18.07
CA ARG A 64 -8.78 -4.76 17.37
C ARG A 64 -9.10 -4.01 16.08
N LEU A 65 -9.24 -4.74 14.97
CA LEU A 65 -9.72 -4.19 13.71
C LEU A 65 -11.26 -4.23 13.70
N ASP A 66 -11.88 -3.05 13.70
CA ASP A 66 -13.33 -2.86 13.79
C ASP A 66 -13.99 -2.66 12.43
N ALA A 67 -13.25 -2.07 11.49
CA ALA A 67 -13.65 -1.94 10.10
C ALA A 67 -12.53 -2.47 9.21
N GLU A 68 -12.82 -3.53 8.46
CA GLU A 68 -11.90 -4.11 7.50
C GLU A 68 -11.91 -3.35 6.17
N ALA A 69 -10.79 -3.42 5.47
CA ALA A 69 -10.68 -2.86 4.13
C ALA A 69 -11.62 -3.55 3.14
N ARG A 70 -12.12 -2.79 2.17
CA ARG A 70 -12.75 -3.34 0.97
C ARG A 70 -11.69 -4.08 0.17
N PRO A 71 -11.79 -5.41 -0.02
CA PRO A 71 -10.71 -6.23 -0.57
C PRO A 71 -10.36 -5.92 -2.02
N LEU A 72 -11.27 -5.27 -2.77
CA LEU A 72 -11.01 -4.82 -4.14
C LEU A 72 -10.21 -3.49 -4.18
N VAL A 73 -10.20 -2.72 -3.10
CA VAL A 73 -9.53 -1.40 -3.01
C VAL A 73 -8.15 -1.56 -2.36
N LEU A 74 -8.10 -2.23 -1.22
CA LEU A 74 -6.86 -2.58 -0.52
C LEU A 74 -6.80 -4.10 -0.37
N GLY A 75 -5.70 -4.69 -0.82
CA GLY A 75 -5.37 -6.10 -0.58
C GLY A 75 -4.46 -6.25 0.63
N GLY A 76 -4.32 -7.48 1.13
CA GLY A 76 -3.50 -7.78 2.30
C GLY A 76 -4.32 -7.80 3.59
N GLY A 77 -3.80 -7.15 4.64
CA GLY A 77 -4.35 -7.24 6.00
C GLY A 77 -3.60 -8.22 6.90
N SER A 78 -2.38 -8.63 6.52
CA SER A 78 -1.51 -9.32 7.46
C SER A 78 -1.11 -8.34 8.58
N SER A 79 -0.94 -8.89 9.78
CA SER A 79 -0.45 -8.13 10.92
C SER A 79 0.66 -8.87 11.64
N ARG A 80 1.56 -8.10 12.26
CA ARG A 80 2.59 -8.61 13.18
C ARG A 80 2.77 -7.65 14.34
N VAL A 81 3.38 -8.13 15.41
CA VAL A 81 3.87 -7.28 16.50
C VAL A 81 5.39 -7.29 16.46
N THR A 82 6.03 -6.14 16.69
CA THR A 82 7.49 -6.07 16.80
C THR A 82 7.97 -6.76 18.09
N ASP A 83 9.23 -7.19 18.09
CA ASP A 83 9.85 -7.71 19.31
C ASP A 83 10.07 -6.58 20.32
N ALA A 84 9.91 -6.90 21.61
CA ALA A 84 10.24 -5.98 22.69
C ALA A 84 11.74 -6.08 23.01
N GLU A 85 12.45 -4.96 23.08
CA GLU A 85 13.89 -4.94 23.46
C GLU A 85 14.12 -5.35 24.92
N ARG A 86 13.08 -5.24 25.76
CA ARG A 86 13.10 -5.61 27.17
C ARG A 86 11.71 -6.07 27.64
N PRO A 87 11.60 -6.86 28.71
CA PRO A 87 10.30 -7.24 29.27
C PRO A 87 9.42 -6.02 29.56
N GLY A 88 8.17 -6.07 29.10
CA GLY A 88 7.21 -4.98 29.23
C GLY A 88 7.53 -3.71 28.42
N GLY A 89 8.54 -3.77 27.54
CA GLY A 89 8.96 -2.65 26.71
C GLY A 89 7.93 -2.26 25.63
N PRO A 90 8.16 -1.12 24.95
CA PRO A 90 7.33 -0.69 23.84
C PRO A 90 7.41 -1.70 22.69
N VAL A 91 6.28 -1.93 22.04
CA VAL A 91 6.15 -2.72 20.82
C VAL A 91 5.18 -2.03 19.86
N THR A 92 5.13 -2.47 18.62
CA THR A 92 4.26 -1.89 17.60
C THR A 92 3.49 -2.99 16.90
N SER A 93 2.16 -2.84 16.81
CA SER A 93 1.33 -3.58 15.88
C SER A 93 1.48 -2.98 14.49
N VAL A 94 1.91 -3.81 13.55
CA VAL A 94 2.13 -3.43 12.15
C VAL A 94 1.08 -4.13 11.29
N TYR A 95 0.31 -3.35 10.54
CA TYR A 95 -0.68 -3.84 9.57
C TYR A 95 -0.25 -3.43 8.16
N SER A 96 -0.20 -4.39 7.24
CA SER A 96 0.31 -4.17 5.88
C SER A 96 -0.77 -4.40 4.82
N TYR A 97 -0.88 -3.45 3.89
CA TYR A 97 -1.83 -3.46 2.80
C TYR A 97 -1.16 -3.01 1.49
N THR A 98 -1.77 -3.37 0.36
CA THR A 98 -1.38 -2.89 -0.98
C THR A 98 -2.59 -2.28 -1.68
N ALA A 99 -2.43 -1.11 -2.28
CA ALA A 99 -3.48 -0.45 -3.05
C ALA A 99 -3.75 -1.17 -4.39
N LEU A 100 -4.89 -1.85 -4.51
CA LEU A 100 -5.19 -2.69 -5.67
C LEU A 100 -5.96 -1.96 -6.77
N ALA A 101 -7.00 -1.20 -6.40
CA ALA A 101 -7.85 -0.52 -7.36
C ALA A 101 -8.37 0.81 -6.81
N ARG A 102 -8.75 1.69 -7.74
CA ARG A 102 -9.38 2.98 -7.43
C ARG A 102 -10.62 2.76 -6.57
N GLY A 103 -10.73 3.55 -5.51
CA GLY A 103 -11.86 3.43 -4.60
C GLY A 103 -11.61 4.10 -3.26
N ARG A 104 -12.55 3.89 -2.35
CA ARG A 104 -12.47 4.34 -0.96
C ARG A 104 -12.73 3.17 -0.03
N THR A 105 -12.01 3.12 1.07
CA THR A 105 -12.22 2.17 2.15
C THR A 105 -11.78 2.76 3.47
N ASP A 106 -12.37 2.30 4.56
CA ASP A 106 -11.95 2.67 5.90
C ASP A 106 -11.17 1.52 6.55
N LEU A 107 -10.28 1.87 7.46
CA LEU A 107 -9.64 0.98 8.41
C LEU A 107 -9.84 1.59 9.80
N ALA A 108 -10.54 0.91 10.70
CA ALA A 108 -10.81 1.41 12.04
C ALA A 108 -10.24 0.45 13.07
N PHE A 109 -9.46 0.97 14.01
CA PHE A 109 -8.81 0.21 15.06
C PHE A 109 -9.21 0.74 16.44
N THR A 110 -9.47 -0.17 17.38
CA THR A 110 -9.70 0.16 18.78
C THR A 110 -8.69 -0.56 19.67
N LEU A 111 -7.99 0.20 20.52
CA LEU A 111 -7.03 -0.34 21.48
C LEU A 111 -7.77 -0.84 22.72
N LYS A 112 -7.80 -2.15 22.93
CA LYS A 112 -8.48 -2.74 24.09
C LYS A 112 -7.87 -4.04 24.56
N ARG A 113 -8.28 -4.46 25.76
CA ARG A 113 -8.15 -5.85 26.20
C ARG A 113 -9.30 -6.66 25.63
N PRO A 114 -9.04 -7.77 24.90
CA PRO A 114 -10.10 -8.52 24.22
C PRO A 114 -11.24 -9.02 25.12
N TRP A 115 -10.96 -9.25 26.41
CA TRP A 115 -11.93 -9.74 27.40
C TRP A 115 -12.71 -8.63 28.14
N GLU A 116 -12.37 -7.36 27.93
CA GLU A 116 -13.10 -6.24 28.53
C GLU A 116 -14.21 -5.75 27.58
N PRO A 117 -15.35 -5.26 28.10
CA PRO A 117 -16.37 -4.62 27.26
C PRO A 117 -15.81 -3.35 26.60
N ASP A 118 -16.40 -2.96 25.47
CA ASP A 118 -16.06 -1.70 24.81
C ASP A 118 -16.44 -0.51 25.72
N ARG A 119 -15.59 0.52 25.72
CA ARG A 119 -15.84 1.77 26.45
C ARG A 119 -15.90 2.98 25.51
N PRO A 120 -16.67 4.03 25.84
CA PRO A 120 -16.75 5.24 25.02
C PRO A 120 -15.40 5.97 24.86
N ASP A 121 -14.50 5.81 25.83
CA ASP A 121 -13.18 6.44 25.90
C ASP A 121 -12.03 5.54 25.42
N ASP A 122 -12.34 4.34 24.88
CA ASP A 122 -11.33 3.50 24.27
C ASP A 122 -10.60 4.27 23.15
N ARG A 123 -9.27 4.19 23.14
CA ARG A 123 -8.46 4.85 22.12
C ARG A 123 -8.73 4.23 20.75
N LYS A 124 -8.96 5.07 19.74
CA LYS A 124 -9.23 4.65 18.36
C LYS A 124 -8.28 5.30 17.37
N ALA A 125 -8.03 4.60 16.27
CA ALA A 125 -7.37 5.13 15.08
C ALA A 125 -8.21 4.77 13.85
N VAL A 126 -8.64 5.75 13.09
CA VAL A 126 -9.50 5.53 11.91
C VAL A 126 -8.85 6.16 10.69
N PHE A 127 -8.66 5.38 9.63
CA PHE A 127 -8.04 5.82 8.38
C PHE A 127 -9.05 5.72 7.24
N HIS A 128 -9.34 6.85 6.60
CA HIS A 128 -10.19 6.99 5.44
C HIS A 128 -9.33 6.94 4.18
N VAL A 129 -9.08 5.74 3.68
CA VAL A 129 -8.16 5.50 2.57
C VAL A 129 -8.87 5.74 1.24
N ARG A 130 -8.24 6.54 0.38
CA ARG A 130 -8.63 6.74 -1.02
C ARG A 130 -7.49 6.32 -1.94
N VAL A 131 -7.76 5.37 -2.82
CA VAL A 131 -6.84 4.97 -3.89
C VAL A 131 -7.21 5.72 -5.17
N ARG A 132 -6.25 6.43 -5.76
CA ARG A 132 -6.39 7.23 -6.98
C ARG A 132 -5.77 6.56 -8.21
#